data_AF-A0A931RK37-F1
#
_entry.id   AF-A0A931RK37-F1
#
_cell.length_a   1.000
_cell.length_b   1.000
_cell.length_c   1.000
_cell.angle_alpha   90.00
_cell.angle_beta   90.00
_cell.angle_gamma   90.00
#
_symmetry.space_group_name_H-M   'P 1'
#
loop_
_entity.id
_entity.type
_entity.pdbx_description
1 polymer ?
#
loop_
_entity_poly.entity_id
_entity_poly.type
_entity_poly.pdbx_seq_one_letter_code
_entity_poly.pdbx_strand_id
1 'polypeptide(L)' 'GGIAVILIVYAGYKLMTSQGNPEAIQGAKNILTSVIAGLLFLIFSVMLLEVITVDILHIPFISY' A
#
# COMPACT_ATOMS: atom_id res chain seq x y z
N GLY A 1 7.33 0.19 3.11
CA GLY A 1 7.67 0.81 1.82
C GLY A 1 8.21 -0.19 0.80
N GLY A 2 9.41 -0.73 0.99
CA GLY A 2 10.12 -1.53 -0.03
C GLY A 2 9.37 -2.76 -0.57
N ILE A 3 8.59 -3.46 0.27
CA ILE A 3 7.77 -4.62 -0.16
C ILE A 3 6.72 -4.23 -1.20
N ALA A 4 6.13 -3.03 -1.11
CA ALA A 4 5.14 -2.56 -2.06
C ALA A 4 5.74 -2.41 -3.47
N VAL A 5 6.98 -1.92 -3.56
CA VAL A 5 7.71 -1.77 -4.82
C VAL A 5 7.94 -3.14 -5.47
N ILE A 6 8.37 -4.14 -4.70
CA ILE A 6 8.59 -5.50 -5.19
C ILE A 6 7.27 -6.10 -5.74
N LEU A 7 6.17 -5.93 -5.02
CA LEU A 7 4.86 -6.44 -5.43
C LEU A 7 4.31 -5.73 -6.68
N ILE A 8 4.54 -4.42 -6.81
CA ILE A 8 4.17 -3.65 -8.02
C ILE A 8 4.97 -4.14 -9.23
N VAL A 9 6.28 -4.34 -9.08
CA VAL A 9 7.13 -4.88 -10.15
C VAL A 9 6.70 -6.29 -10.54
N TYR A 10 6.42 -7.16 -9.57
CA TYR A 10 5.93 -8.51 -9.81
C TYR A 10 4.59 -8.52 -10.55
N ALA A 11 3.63 -7.68 -10.12
CA ALA A 11 2.34 -7.57 -10.79
C ALA A 11 2.48 -6.99 -12.20
N GLY A 12 3.35 -6.00 -12.40
CA GLY A 12 3.67 -5.45 -13.72
C GLY A 12 4.26 -6.50 -14.66
N TYR A 13 5.23 -7.30 -14.18
CA TYR A 13 5.79 -8.41 -14.94
C TYR A 13 4.71 -9.43 -15.31
N LYS A 14 3.88 -9.83 -14.33
CA LYS A 14 2.77 -10.76 -14.56
C LYS A 14 1.76 -10.22 -15.58
N LEU A 15 1.43 -8.92 -15.55
CA LEU A 15 0.56 -8.28 -16.55
C LEU A 15 1.18 -8.36 -17.96
N MET A 16 2.47 -8.03 -18.09
CA MET A 16 3.17 -8.04 -19.38
C MET A 16 3.30 -9.46 -19.96
N THR A 17 3.59 -10.45 -19.13
CA THR A 17 3.73 -11.85 -19.57
C THR A 17 2.40 -12.59 -19.72
N SER A 18 1.26 -11.96 -19.36
CA SER A 18 -0.04 -12.65 -19.37
C SER A 18 -0.56 -12.98 -20.77
N GLN A 19 0.05 -12.48 -21.87
CA GLN A 19 -0.28 -12.82 -23.28
C GLN A 19 -1.79 -12.81 -23.62
N GLY A 20 -2.59 -12.02 -22.92
CA GLY A 20 -4.05 -11.97 -23.11
C GLY A 20 -4.86 -12.99 -22.29
N ASN A 21 -4.23 -13.80 -21.43
CA ASN A 21 -4.95 -14.63 -20.46
C ASN A 21 -5.68 -13.75 -19.44
N PRO A 22 -7.03 -13.74 -19.45
CA PRO A 22 -7.82 -12.85 -18.59
C PRO A 22 -7.63 -13.13 -17.09
N GLU A 23 -7.36 -14.39 -16.71
CA GLU A 23 -7.19 -14.80 -15.32
C GLU A 23 -5.87 -14.30 -14.74
N ALA A 24 -4.80 -14.37 -15.54
CA ALA A 24 -3.49 -13.85 -15.16
C ALA A 24 -3.50 -12.31 -15.04
N ILE A 25 -4.20 -11.64 -15.96
CA ILE A 25 -4.41 -10.18 -15.92
C ILE A 25 -5.19 -9.78 -14.68
N GLN A 26 -6.30 -10.49 -14.37
CA GLN A 26 -7.10 -10.18 -13.19
C GLN A 26 -6.32 -10.40 -11.90
N GLY A 27 -5.56 -11.50 -11.81
CA GLY A 27 -4.71 -11.76 -10.65
C GLY A 27 -3.66 -10.66 -10.43
N ALA A 28 -3.05 -10.16 -11.50
CA ALA A 28 -2.07 -9.09 -11.38
C ALA A 28 -2.71 -7.72 -11.01
N LYS A 29 -3.89 -7.41 -11.55
CA LYS A 29 -4.69 -6.24 -11.11
C LYS A 29 -5.05 -6.32 -9.63
N ASN A 30 -5.46 -7.50 -9.15
CA ASN A 30 -5.80 -7.70 -7.73
C ASN A 30 -4.59 -7.42 -6.82
N ILE A 31 -3.39 -7.88 -7.22
CA ILE A 31 -2.15 -7.60 -6.48
C ILE A 31 -1.90 -6.09 -6.40
N LEU A 32 -2.00 -5.37 -7.52
CA LEU A 32 -1.83 -3.91 -7.55
C LEU A 32 -2.83 -3.21 -6.64
N THR A 33 -4.12 -3.57 -6.71
CA THR A 33 -5.16 -3.01 -5.86
C THR A 33 -4.85 -3.24 -4.38
N SER A 34 -4.44 -4.45 -4.00
CA SER A 34 -4.08 -4.76 -2.61
C SER A 34 -2.88 -3.97 -2.11
N VAL A 35 -1.86 -3.76 -2.96
CA VAL A 35 -0.70 -2.95 -2.60
C VAL A 35 -1.08 -1.48 -2.40
N ILE A 36 -1.89 -0.93 -3.30
CA ILE A 36 -2.38 0.45 -3.21
C ILE A 36 -3.22 0.64 -1.95
N ALA A 37 -4.14 -0.31 -1.67
CA ALA A 37 -4.96 -0.30 -0.47
C ALA A 37 -4.11 -0.38 0.82
N GLY A 38 -3.09 -1.25 0.84
CA GLY A 38 -2.18 -1.37 1.99
C GLY A 38 -1.32 -0.12 2.21
N LEU A 39 -0.85 0.53 1.15
CA LEU A 39 -0.12 1.79 1.25
C LEU A 39 -1.02 2.93 1.76
N LEU A 40 -2.25 3.03 1.24
CA LEU A 40 -3.25 3.97 1.73
C LEU A 40 -3.55 3.72 3.22
N PHE A 41 -3.72 2.46 3.61
CA PHE A 41 -3.96 2.09 4.99
C PHE A 41 -2.81 2.52 5.92
N LEU A 42 -1.55 2.38 5.50
CA LEU A 42 -0.41 2.87 6.28
C LEU A 42 -0.44 4.39 6.46
N ILE A 43 -0.77 5.14 5.42
CA ILE A 43 -0.89 6.60 5.48
C ILE A 43 -2.01 6.99 6.46
N PHE A 44 -3.18 6.36 6.32
CA PHE A 44 -4.30 6.57 7.25
C PHE A 44 -3.96 6.17 8.68
N SER A 45 -3.21 5.09 8.87
CA SER A 45 -2.80 4.65 10.21
C SER A 45 -1.93 5.68 10.91
N VAL A 46 -1.01 6.32 10.19
CA VAL A 46 -0.17 7.40 10.76
C VAL A 46 -1.03 8.62 11.08
N MET A 47 -1.93 9.00 10.17
CA MET A 47 -2.85 10.12 10.40
C MET A 47 -3.74 9.88 11.63
N LEU A 48 -4.28 8.67 11.82
CA LEU A 48 -5.06 8.32 13.00
C LEU A 48 -4.22 8.33 14.27
N LEU A 49 -2.98 7.83 14.22
CA LEU A 49 -2.06 7.89 15.35
C LEU A 49 -1.75 9.33 15.72
N GLU A 50 -1.51 10.21 14.76
CA GLU A 50 -1.26 11.63 15.00
C GLU A 50 -2.46 12.30 15.68
N VAL A 51 -3.68 12.06 15.20
CA VAL A 51 -4.90 12.57 15.83
C VAL A 51 -5.03 12.07 17.28
N ILE A 52 -4.84 10.78 17.52
CA ILE A 52 -4.98 10.23 18.88
C ILE A 52 -3.85 10.73 19.79
N THR A 53 -2.61 10.78 19.30
CA THR A 53 -1.43 11.12 20.11
C THR A 53 -1.32 12.62 20.39
N VAL A 54 -1.57 13.46 19.39
CA VAL A 54 -1.48 14.93 19.51
C VAL A 54 -2.76 15.51 20.10
N ASP A 55 -3.93 15.16 19.56
CA ASP A 55 -5.18 15.82 19.96
C ASP A 55 -5.78 15.27 21.27
N ILE A 56 -5.59 13.97 21.56
CA ILE A 56 -6.14 13.35 22.77
C ILE A 56 -5.09 13.28 23.88
N LEU A 57 -3.89 12.78 23.56
CA LEU A 57 -2.85 12.52 24.56
C LEU A 57 -1.88 13.69 24.76
N HIS A 58 -1.92 14.74 23.93
CA HIS A 58 -1.03 15.91 23.97
C HIS A 58 0.48 15.57 23.90
N ILE A 59 0.84 14.42 23.35
CA ILE A 59 2.24 14.01 23.23
C ILE A 59 2.73 14.43 21.84
N PRO A 60 3.72 15.32 21.72
CA PRO A 60 4.24 15.69 20.42
C PRO A 60 4.93 14.47 19.79
N PHE A 61 4.53 14.12 18.57
CA PHE A 61 5.05 12.96 17.84
C PHE A 61 6.56 13.07 17.55
N ILE A 62 7.09 14.29 17.49
CA ILE A 62 8.51 14.58 17.26
C ILE A 62 8.96 15.61 18.31
N SER A 63 9.62 15.13 19.37
CA SER A 63 10.37 16.00 20.28
C SER A 63 11.81 16.08 19.78
N TYR A 64 12.21 17.24 19.26
CA TYR A 64 13.62 17.61 19.08
C TYR A 64 14.12 18.39 20.30
#